data_AF-A0A1W9RX39-F1
#
_entry.id   AF-A0A1W9RX39-F1
#
_cell.length_a   1.000
_cell.length_b   1.000
_cell.length_c   1.000
_cell.angle_alpha   90.00
_cell.angle_beta   90.00
_cell.angle_gamma   90.00
#
_symmetry.space_group_name_H-M   'P 1'
#
loop_
_entity.id
_entity.type
_entity.pdbx_description
1 polymer ?
#
loop_
_entity_poly.entity_id
_entity_poly.type
_entity_poly.pdbx_seq_one_letter_code
_entity_poly.pdbx_strand_id
1 'polypeptide(L)'
;MYIPAENVYYELLVNGPEKNIYEFSLQRKVIPVSPSTFLAYLQTISAGIKGYQLEKNVKAVLEELSSLQHETEHLERLFGTLGGHIENTSKKYYETIKCFQDFTTRLRNILKV
;
A
#
# COMPACT_ATOMS: atom_id res chain seq x y z
N MET A 1 10.98 37.88 -10.35
CA MET A 1 11.92 39.01 -10.11
C MET A 1 12.40 38.90 -8.69
N TYR A 2 13.70 38.79 -8.47
CA TYR A 2 14.27 38.65 -7.12
C TYR A 2 14.75 40.00 -6.60
N ILE A 3 14.28 40.39 -5.41
CA ILE A 3 14.67 41.62 -4.74
C ILE A 3 15.47 41.21 -3.49
N PRO A 4 16.81 41.40 -3.48
CA PRO A 4 17.67 40.83 -2.44
C PRO A 4 17.49 41.48 -1.06
N ALA A 5 17.04 42.72 -1.00
CA ALA A 5 16.82 43.44 0.25
C ALA A 5 15.36 43.28 0.71
N GLU A 6 15.16 42.57 1.82
CA GLU A 6 13.83 42.25 2.36
C GLU A 6 13.02 43.52 2.67
N ASN A 7 13.64 44.52 3.29
CA ASN A 7 13.02 45.80 3.59
C ASN A 7 12.57 46.55 2.33
N VAL A 8 13.34 46.48 1.24
CA VAL A 8 12.97 47.08 -0.05
C VAL A 8 11.78 46.33 -0.66
N TYR A 9 11.75 45.01 -0.58
CA TYR A 9 10.59 44.21 -1.02
C TYR A 9 9.31 44.56 -0.25
N TYR A 10 9.39 44.70 1.08
CA TYR A 10 8.26 45.14 1.90
C TYR A 10 7.79 46.54 1.53
N GLU A 11 8.70 47.49 1.37
CA GLU A 11 8.36 48.86 0.99
C GLU A 11 7.65 48.91 -0.37
N LEU A 12 8.14 48.13 -1.35
CA LEU A 12 7.52 48.02 -2.69
C LEU A 12 6.13 47.37 -2.66
N LEU A 13 5.86 46.47 -1.71
CA LEU A 13 4.56 45.83 -1.55
C LEU A 13 3.55 46.70 -0.78
N VAL A 14 4.00 47.41 0.25
CA VAL A 14 3.13 48.08 1.22
C VAL A 14 2.97 49.56 0.93
N ASN A 15 4.07 50.26 0.60
CA ASN A 15 4.14 51.72 0.54
C ASN A 15 4.54 52.25 -0.85
N GLY A 16 4.73 51.36 -1.84
CA GLY A 16 5.10 51.73 -3.19
C GLY A 16 4.14 52.79 -3.76
N PRO A 17 4.64 53.83 -4.46
CA PRO A 17 3.85 54.98 -4.91
C PRO A 17 2.66 54.60 -5.79
N GLU A 18 2.63 53.36 -6.29
CA GLU A 18 1.43 52.70 -6.75
C GLU A 18 1.47 51.24 -6.29
N LYS A 19 0.36 50.69 -5.79
CA LYS A 19 0.10 49.23 -5.61
C LYS A 19 0.36 48.37 -6.89
N ASN A 20 0.82 49.01 -7.96
CA ASN A 20 0.91 48.57 -9.33
C ASN A 20 2.16 47.73 -9.61
N ILE A 21 3.28 47.84 -8.89
CA ILE A 21 4.49 47.03 -9.23
C ILE A 21 4.22 45.52 -9.12
N TYR A 22 3.51 45.09 -8.08
CA TYR A 22 3.15 43.68 -7.93
C TYR A 22 2.20 43.24 -9.05
N GLU A 23 1.16 44.02 -9.32
CA GLU A 23 0.15 43.74 -10.34
C GLU A 23 0.73 43.78 -11.76
N PHE A 24 1.54 44.80 -12.09
CA PHE A 24 2.31 44.93 -13.32
C PHE A 24 3.25 43.74 -13.55
N SER A 25 3.93 43.30 -12.49
CA SER A 25 4.79 42.12 -12.56
C SER A 25 3.96 40.87 -12.89
N LEU A 26 2.83 40.68 -12.20
CA LEU A 26 1.93 39.55 -12.45
C LEU A 26 1.34 39.56 -13.86
N GLN A 27 0.92 40.71 -14.39
CA GLN A 27 0.45 40.86 -15.77
C GLN A 27 1.51 40.42 -16.79
N ARG A 28 2.80 40.53 -16.43
CA ARG A 28 3.94 40.07 -17.24
C ARG A 28 4.42 38.66 -16.90
N LYS A 29 3.65 37.89 -16.10
CA LYS A 29 4.01 36.55 -15.61
C LYS A 29 5.30 36.54 -14.78
N VAL A 30 5.59 37.65 -14.10
CA VAL A 30 6.72 37.79 -13.19
C VAL A 30 6.18 37.84 -11.76
N ILE A 31 6.59 36.88 -10.93
CA ILE A 31 6.28 36.92 -9.50
C ILE A 31 7.47 37.61 -8.80
N PRO A 32 7.26 38.76 -8.14
CA PRO A 32 8.28 39.38 -7.30
C PRO A 32 8.48 38.53 -6.04
N VAL A 33 9.73 38.34 -5.62
CA VAL A 33 10.06 37.60 -4.40
C VAL A 33 11.23 38.25 -3.66
N SER A 34 11.18 38.18 -2.34
CA SER A 34 12.30 38.47 -1.42
C SER A 34 13.11 37.20 -1.11
N PRO A 35 14.26 37.28 -0.41
CA PRO A 35 14.95 36.10 0.11
C PRO A 35 14.01 35.17 0.88
N SER A 36 13.18 35.74 1.77
CA SER A 36 12.28 34.96 2.62
C SER A 36 11.14 34.33 1.82
N THR A 37 10.52 35.11 0.93
CA THR A 37 9.39 34.62 0.11
C THR A 37 9.85 33.56 -0.89
N PHE A 38 11.02 33.74 -1.49
CA PHE A 38 11.60 32.77 -2.42
C PHE A 38 11.92 31.45 -1.70
N LEU A 39 12.52 31.54 -0.50
CA LEU A 39 12.79 30.38 0.33
C LEU A 39 11.49 29.62 0.68
N ALA A 40 10.42 30.34 1.05
CA ALA A 40 9.13 29.74 1.35
C ALA A 40 8.56 28.96 0.14
N TYR A 41 8.61 29.54 -1.06
CA TYR A 41 8.17 28.82 -2.27
C TYR A 41 9.01 27.58 -2.56
N LEU A 42 10.33 27.64 -2.42
CA LEU A 42 11.19 26.48 -2.58
C LEU A 42 10.88 25.38 -1.56
N GLN A 43 10.59 25.77 -0.30
CA GLN A 43 10.17 24.84 0.73
C GLN A 43 8.83 24.16 0.38
N THR A 44 7.84 24.92 -0.10
CA THR A 44 6.56 24.38 -0.55
C THR A 44 6.73 23.42 -1.74
N ILE A 45 7.55 23.79 -2.73
CA ILE A 45 7.85 22.93 -3.88
C ILE A 45 8.55 21.65 -3.43
N SER A 46 9.55 21.76 -2.54
CA SER A 46 10.26 20.62 -1.97
C SER A 46 9.32 19.67 -1.21
N ALA A 47 8.40 20.22 -0.41
CA ALA A 47 7.38 19.44 0.28
C ALA A 47 6.44 18.74 -0.72
N GLY A 48 6.01 19.43 -1.77
CA GLY A 48 5.16 18.85 -2.83
C GLY A 48 5.84 17.69 -3.58
N ILE A 49 7.12 17.84 -3.94
CA ILE A 49 7.89 16.78 -4.62
C ILE A 49 8.05 15.56 -3.71
N LYS A 50 8.36 15.77 -2.42
CA LYS A 50 8.46 14.68 -1.44
C LYS A 50 7.10 13.97 -1.24
N GLY A 51 6.02 14.74 -1.15
CA GLY A 51 4.65 14.22 -1.07
C GLY A 51 4.28 13.36 -2.27
N TYR A 52 4.62 13.80 -3.48
CA TYR A 52 4.37 13.05 -4.71
C TYR A 52 5.11 11.70 -4.75
N GLN A 53 6.38 11.68 -4.33
CA GLN A 53 7.14 10.42 -4.22
C GLN A 53 6.55 9.49 -3.16
N LEU A 54 6.12 10.03 -2.02
CA LEU A 54 5.47 9.25 -0.97
C LEU A 54 4.17 8.61 -1.48
N GLU A 55 3.31 9.38 -2.16
CA GLU A 55 2.06 8.88 -2.72
C GLU A 55 2.30 7.70 -3.68
N LYS A 56 3.28 7.82 -4.57
CA LYS A 56 3.65 6.73 -5.50
C LYS A 56 4.07 5.46 -4.76
N ASN A 57 4.88 5.60 -3.71
CA ASN A 57 5.34 4.46 -2.91
C ASN A 57 4.19 3.82 -2.13
N VAL A 58 3.32 4.63 -1.51
CA VAL A 58 2.13 4.14 -0.79
C VAL A 58 1.21 3.38 -1.74
N LYS A 59 0.98 3.90 -2.95
CA LYS A 59 0.16 3.22 -3.95
C LYS A 59 0.74 1.84 -4.30
N ALA A 60 2.05 1.75 -4.56
CA ALA A 60 2.71 0.48 -4.85
C ALA A 60 2.61 -0.51 -3.68
N VAL A 61 2.76 -0.04 -2.43
CA VAL A 61 2.61 -0.89 -1.23
C VAL A 61 1.17 -1.41 -1.10
N LEU A 62 0.16 -0.58 -1.36
CA LEU A 62 -1.24 -0.99 -1.31
C LEU A 62 -1.59 -2.02 -2.40
N GLU A 63 -1.06 -1.83 -3.60
CA GLU A 63 -1.21 -2.80 -4.70
C GLU A 63 -0.60 -4.16 -4.33
N GLU A 64 0.61 -4.17 -3.76
CA GLU A 64 1.28 -5.38 -3.30
C GLU A 64 0.49 -6.08 -2.17
N LEU A 65 0.02 -5.32 -1.18
CA LEU A 65 -0.80 -5.85 -0.09
C LEU A 65 -2.10 -6.48 -0.60
N SER A 66 -2.74 -5.87 -1.62
CA SER A 66 -3.93 -6.45 -2.25
C SER A 66 -3.61 -7.77 -2.98
N SER A 67 -2.45 -7.87 -3.62
CA SER A 67 -2.00 -9.11 -4.27
C SER A 67 -1.79 -10.22 -3.23
N LEU A 68 -1.07 -9.90 -2.15
CA LEU A 68 -0.81 -10.82 -1.05
C LEU A 68 -2.09 -11.32 -0.36
N GLN A 69 -3.09 -10.44 -0.21
CA GLN A 69 -4.39 -10.86 0.30
C GLN A 69 -5.02 -11.94 -0.58
N HIS A 70 -4.98 -11.76 -1.90
CA HIS A 70 -5.60 -12.70 -2.83
C HIS A 70 -4.85 -14.04 -2.90
N GLU A 71 -3.52 -13.99 -2.80
CA GLU A 71 -2.69 -15.19 -2.66
C GLU A 71 -3.00 -15.95 -1.36
N THR A 72 -3.21 -15.23 -0.25
CA THR A 72 -3.58 -15.81 1.03
C THR A 72 -4.92 -16.53 0.96
N GLU A 73 -5.95 -15.90 0.35
CA GLU A 73 -7.25 -16.52 0.13
C GLU A 73 -7.15 -17.79 -0.75
N HIS A 74 -6.26 -17.79 -1.75
CA HIS A 74 -6.00 -18.96 -2.56
C HIS A 74 -5.35 -20.09 -1.74
N LEU A 75 -4.36 -19.76 -0.91
CA LEU A 75 -3.72 -20.72 -0.01
C LEU A 75 -4.74 -21.32 0.97
N GLU A 76 -5.61 -20.52 1.58
CA GLU A 76 -6.66 -21.01 2.48
C GLU A 76 -7.56 -22.06 1.81
N ARG A 77 -7.96 -21.83 0.55
CA ARG A 77 -8.75 -22.80 -0.22
C ARG A 77 -7.99 -24.11 -0.47
N LEU A 78 -6.71 -24.01 -0.80
CA LEU A 78 -5.85 -25.18 -0.99
C LEU A 78 -5.69 -25.97 0.32
N PHE A 79 -5.44 -25.27 1.43
CA PHE A 79 -5.34 -25.90 2.76
C PHE A 79 -6.65 -26.58 3.17
N GLY A 80 -7.80 -25.95 2.92
CA GLY A 80 -9.11 -26.56 3.18
C GLY A 80 -9.33 -27.85 2.39
N THR A 81 -8.96 -27.84 1.10
CA THR A 81 -9.05 -29.02 0.22
C THR A 81 -8.14 -30.14 0.70
N LEU A 82 -6.89 -29.82 1.03
CA LEU A 82 -5.91 -30.78 1.56
C LEU A 82 -6.40 -31.38 2.88
N GLY A 83 -6.92 -30.55 3.80
CA GLY A 83 -7.50 -31.01 5.05
C GLY A 83 -8.63 -32.02 4.83
N GLY A 84 -9.53 -31.74 3.88
CA GLY A 84 -10.60 -32.66 3.50
C GLY A 84 -10.09 -34.00 2.93
N HIS A 85 -9.03 -33.98 2.12
CA HIS A 85 -8.40 -35.21 1.62
C HIS A 85 -7.77 -36.04 2.74
N ILE A 86 -7.09 -35.40 3.70
CA ILE A 86 -6.51 -36.08 4.87
C ILE A 86 -7.61 -36.72 5.72
N GLU A 87 -8.70 -35.99 5.98
CA GLU A 87 -9.83 -36.50 6.75
C GLU A 87 -10.46 -37.73 6.08
N ASN A 88 -10.71 -37.65 4.78
CA ASN A 88 -11.29 -38.75 4.00
C ASN A 88 -10.35 -39.98 3.98
N THR A 89 -9.05 -39.76 3.80
CA THR A 89 -8.04 -40.83 3.84
C THR A 89 -8.02 -41.51 5.20
N SER A 90 -8.03 -40.72 6.28
CA SER A 90 -8.09 -41.20 7.66
C SER A 90 -9.34 -42.05 7.92
N LYS A 91 -10.53 -41.56 7.53
CA LYS A 91 -11.78 -42.32 7.63
C LYS A 91 -11.68 -43.66 6.90
N LYS A 92 -11.20 -43.65 5.65
CA LYS A 92 -11.08 -44.86 4.84
C LYS A 92 -10.11 -45.87 5.43
N TYR A 93 -9.01 -45.40 6.03
CA TYR A 93 -8.06 -46.23 6.74
C TYR A 93 -8.73 -46.97 7.91
N TYR A 94 -9.48 -46.26 8.77
CA TYR A 94 -10.19 -46.89 9.89
C TYR A 94 -11.31 -47.85 9.45
N GLU A 95 -12.04 -47.52 8.39
CA GLU A 95 -13.01 -48.45 7.78
C GLU A 95 -12.34 -49.76 7.33
N THR A 96 -11.15 -49.66 6.73
CA THR A 96 -10.40 -50.82 6.25
C THR A 96 -9.92 -51.69 7.41
N ILE A 97 -9.46 -51.08 8.51
CA ILE A 97 -9.11 -51.81 9.74
C ILE A 97 -10.31 -52.62 10.25
N LYS A 98 -11.49 -51.99 10.33
CA LYS A 98 -12.71 -52.67 10.79
C LYS A 98 -13.06 -53.85 9.89
N CYS A 99 -13.04 -53.65 8.58
CA CYS A 99 -13.32 -54.70 7.61
C CYS A 99 -12.31 -55.88 7.72
N PHE A 100 -11.03 -55.56 7.93
CA PHE A 100 -9.99 -56.57 8.15
C PHE A 100 -10.20 -57.37 9.44
N GLN A 101 -10.61 -56.72 10.53
CA GLN A 101 -10.95 -57.39 11.79
C GLN A 101 -12.15 -58.33 11.63
N ASP A 102 -13.20 -57.88 10.93
CA ASP A 102 -14.39 -58.69 10.64
C ASP A 102 -14.01 -59.91 9.79
N PHE A 103 -13.19 -59.71 8.74
CA PHE A 103 -12.68 -60.78 7.90
C PHE A 103 -11.85 -61.80 8.69
N THR A 104 -10.92 -61.32 9.52
CA THR A 104 -10.08 -62.16 10.38
C THR A 104 -10.92 -62.97 11.36
N THR A 105 -11.98 -62.38 11.91
CA THR A 105 -12.91 -63.06 12.82
C THR A 105 -13.66 -64.17 12.10
N ARG A 106 -14.15 -63.92 10.87
CA ARG A 106 -14.79 -64.94 10.04
C ARG A 106 -13.84 -66.09 9.70
N LEU A 107 -12.60 -65.79 9.30
CA LEU A 107 -11.59 -66.81 9.03
C LEU A 107 -11.31 -67.68 10.26
N ARG A 108 -11.16 -67.06 11.44
CA ARG A 108 -10.95 -67.79 12.70
C ARG A 108 -12.10 -68.74 13.02
N ASN A 109 -13.35 -68.35 12.73
CA ASN A 109 -14.51 -69.21 12.97
C ASN A 109 -14.56 -70.41 12.03
N ILE A 110 -14.12 -70.26 10.77
CA ILE A 110 -14.05 -71.38 9.81
C ILE A 110 -12.94 -72.37 10.18
N LEU A 111 -11.80 -71.87 10.65
CA LEU A 111 -10.64 -72.68 11.05
C LEU A 111 -10.78 -73.34 12.44
N LYS A 112 -11.90 -73.12 13.14
CA LYS A 112 -12.20 -73.71 14.45
C LYS A 112 -13.01 -75.03 14.37
N VAL A 113 -12.90 -75.74 13.25
CA VAL A 113 -13.20 -77.19 13.13
C VAL A 113 -11.89 -77.95 13.26
#